data_AF-A0A9X4MDU8-F1
#
_entry.id   AF-A0A9X4MDU8-F1
#
_cell.length_a   1.000
_cell.length_b   1.000
_cell.length_c   1.000
_cell.angle_alpha   90.00
_cell.angle_beta   90.00
_cell.angle_gamma   90.00
#
_symmetry.space_group_name_H-M   'P 1'
#
loop_
_entity.id
_entity.type
_entity.pdbx_description
1 polymer ?
#
loop_
_entity_poly.entity_id
_entity_poly.type
_entity_poly.pdbx_seq_one_letter_code
_entity_poly.pdbx_strand_id
1 'polypeptide(L)'
;QQDVKLNGAIANILNFDASDIKYDHENTKVSIAKASITIPKLNDAKANVENARIDSNGLDWDKVTLSATQIALGSYVNINKPEAVISGAKDKYNSKFTGDFGVNLGSSELVKVNGSGKLTVLYQDGKWGSTHQDVKLNGAIANILNFDASDIKYDHENTKVSIAKASITIPKLNDAKATVENARIDSNGLDWDKVTLSATQIALGSYVNINKPEAVISGAKDKYNSKFTGDFGVNLGSSELVKVNGSGKLTVLYQDGKWGSTHQDVKLNGTVANILNFDASDIKYDHENTKISIAKASITIPKLNDAKSQR
;
A
#
# COMPACT_ATOMS: atom_id res chain seq x y z
N GLN A 1 28.81 27.65 -47.38
CA GLN A 1 29.62 26.51 -46.89
C GLN A 1 28.71 25.30 -46.77
N GLN A 2 29.12 24.15 -47.29
CA GLN A 2 28.37 22.90 -47.18
C GLN A 2 29.11 21.94 -46.24
N ASP A 3 28.34 21.25 -45.39
CA ASP A 3 28.74 20.09 -44.60
C ASP A 3 29.87 20.32 -43.58
N VAL A 4 29.74 21.37 -42.77
CA VAL A 4 30.64 21.59 -41.62
C VAL A 4 30.28 20.64 -40.47
N LYS A 5 31.30 19.99 -39.89
CA LYS A 5 31.20 19.21 -38.66
C LYS A 5 31.92 19.94 -37.52
N LEU A 6 31.31 19.97 -36.34
CA LEU A 6 31.87 20.57 -35.14
C LEU A 6 31.74 19.57 -33.99
N ASN A 7 32.86 19.13 -33.42
CA ASN A 7 32.88 18.28 -32.24
C ASN A 7 33.96 18.74 -31.26
N GLY A 8 33.74 18.46 -29.97
CA GLY A 8 34.69 18.84 -28.95
C GLY A 8 34.29 18.36 -27.56
N ALA A 9 35.21 18.55 -26.62
CA ALA A 9 34.99 18.28 -25.21
C ALA A 9 35.41 19.51 -24.39
N ILE A 10 34.58 19.91 -23.43
CA ILE A 10 34.91 20.99 -22.50
C ILE A 10 35.25 20.36 -21.16
N ALA A 11 36.54 20.45 -20.78
CA ALA A 11 37.05 20.10 -19.44
C ALA A 11 36.65 18.70 -18.92
N ASN A 12 36.38 17.72 -19.78
CA ASN A 12 35.79 16.42 -19.43
C ASN A 12 34.46 16.52 -18.65
N ILE A 13 33.78 17.65 -18.77
CA ILE A 13 32.45 17.92 -18.20
C ILE A 13 31.39 17.57 -19.24
N LEU A 14 31.63 17.96 -20.49
CA LEU A 14 30.64 17.91 -21.55
C LEU A 14 31.33 17.59 -22.88
N ASN A 15 30.79 16.61 -23.59
CA ASN A 15 31.13 16.30 -24.98
C ASN A 15 30.01 16.81 -25.88
N PHE A 16 30.36 17.41 -27.01
CA PHE A 16 29.41 17.86 -28.01
C PHE A 16 29.82 17.42 -29.41
N ASP A 17 28.84 17.14 -30.25
CA ASP A 17 29.02 16.84 -31.67
C ASP A 17 27.85 17.46 -32.45
N ALA A 18 28.14 18.10 -33.58
CA ALA A 18 27.18 18.63 -34.51
C ALA A 18 27.66 18.37 -35.94
N SER A 19 26.77 17.89 -36.80
CA SER A 19 27.07 17.57 -38.19
C SER A 19 26.12 18.25 -39.16
N ASP A 20 26.56 18.32 -40.42
CA ASP A 20 25.79 18.82 -41.55
C ASP A 20 25.34 20.27 -41.34
N ILE A 21 26.22 21.09 -40.77
CA ILE A 21 25.97 22.50 -40.54
C ILE A 21 26.04 23.24 -41.87
N LYS A 22 24.96 23.94 -42.22
CA LYS A 22 24.81 24.68 -43.48
C LYS A 22 24.36 26.11 -43.19
N TYR A 23 24.95 27.05 -43.91
CA TYR A 23 24.47 28.42 -43.95
C TYR A 23 23.89 28.72 -45.33
N ASP A 24 22.61 29.10 -45.33
CA ASP A 24 21.86 29.58 -46.47
C ASP A 24 21.90 31.12 -46.44
N HIS A 25 22.68 31.70 -47.35
CA HIS A 25 22.87 33.14 -47.46
C HIS A 25 21.60 33.86 -47.93
N GLU A 26 20.78 33.22 -48.77
CA GLU A 26 19.57 33.85 -49.33
C GLU A 26 18.51 34.04 -48.26
N ASN A 27 18.34 33.01 -47.41
CA ASN A 27 17.34 33.01 -46.35
C ASN A 27 17.90 33.42 -44.98
N THR A 28 19.19 33.81 -44.90
CA THR A 28 19.90 34.12 -43.65
C THR A 28 19.66 33.04 -42.58
N LYS A 29 19.82 31.77 -42.98
CA LYS A 29 19.44 30.61 -42.18
C LYS A 29 20.62 29.69 -41.91
N VAL A 30 20.82 29.32 -40.65
CA VAL A 30 21.72 28.23 -40.26
C VAL A 30 20.87 26.97 -40.06
N SER A 31 21.31 25.85 -40.63
CA SER A 31 20.70 24.52 -40.41
C SER A 31 21.73 23.56 -39.85
N ILE A 32 21.34 22.73 -38.89
CA ILE A 32 22.17 21.71 -38.24
C ILE A 32 21.35 20.42 -38.25
N ALA A 33 21.73 19.44 -39.07
CA ALA A 33 20.90 18.24 -39.21
C ALA A 33 20.90 17.40 -37.91
N LYS A 34 22.06 17.31 -37.25
CA LYS A 34 22.19 16.58 -35.99
C LYS A 34 23.11 17.34 -35.06
N ALA A 35 22.69 17.49 -33.81
CA ALA A 35 23.55 17.92 -32.72
C ALA A 35 23.34 17.01 -31.52
N SER A 36 24.37 16.82 -30.71
CA SER A 36 24.29 16.05 -29.48
C SER A 36 25.22 16.61 -28.41
N ILE A 37 24.79 16.44 -27.17
CA ILE A 37 25.56 16.74 -25.97
C ILE A 37 25.54 15.49 -25.11
N THR A 38 26.67 15.13 -24.52
CA THR A 38 26.77 14.09 -23.49
C THR A 38 27.50 14.63 -22.28
N ILE A 39 26.97 14.37 -21.09
CA ILE A 39 27.55 14.77 -19.80
C ILE A 39 27.91 13.48 -19.05
N PRO A 40 29.16 12.97 -19.17
CA PRO A 40 29.54 11.68 -18.59
C PRO A 40 29.33 11.63 -17.08
N LYS A 41 29.65 12.74 -16.38
CA LYS A 41 29.51 12.86 -14.92
C LYS A 41 28.06 12.88 -14.41
N LEU A 42 27.08 13.03 -15.30
CA LEU A 42 25.65 12.95 -14.98
C LEU A 42 25.09 11.63 -15.50
N ASN A 43 25.75 10.52 -15.16
CA ASN A 43 25.39 9.17 -15.57
C ASN A 43 25.10 9.04 -17.07
N ASP A 44 26.02 9.60 -17.86
CA ASP A 44 25.95 9.67 -19.32
C ASP A 44 24.66 10.33 -19.85
N ALA A 45 24.16 11.34 -19.15
CA ALA A 45 23.04 12.15 -19.63
C ALA A 45 23.33 12.65 -21.04
N LYS A 46 22.42 12.37 -21.95
CA LYS A 46 22.56 12.64 -23.37
C LYS A 46 21.39 13.46 -23.87
N ALA A 47 21.70 14.50 -24.63
CA ALA A 47 20.72 15.24 -25.42
C ALA A 47 21.06 15.10 -26.90
N ASN A 48 20.05 14.84 -27.72
CA ASN A 48 20.16 14.91 -29.18
C ASN A 48 19.15 15.92 -29.69
N VAL A 49 19.54 16.65 -30.72
CA VAL A 49 18.70 17.60 -31.45
C VAL A 49 18.73 17.21 -32.93
N GLU A 50 17.55 17.07 -33.52
CA GLU A 50 17.35 16.76 -34.93
C GLU A 50 16.87 18.02 -35.66
N ASN A 51 17.52 18.33 -36.78
CA ASN A 51 17.17 19.43 -37.71
C ASN A 51 16.98 20.79 -37.02
N ALA A 52 17.94 21.18 -36.19
CA ALA A 52 17.95 22.53 -35.62
C ALA A 52 18.17 23.59 -36.71
N ARG A 53 17.51 24.73 -36.55
CA ARG A 53 17.62 25.88 -37.45
C ARG A 53 17.57 27.18 -36.70
N ILE A 54 18.32 28.16 -37.20
CA ILE A 54 18.32 29.54 -36.70
C ILE A 54 18.06 30.44 -37.91
N ASP A 55 16.97 31.21 -37.86
CA ASP A 55 16.60 32.18 -38.89
C ASP A 55 15.97 33.43 -38.26
N SER A 56 15.33 34.29 -39.07
CA SER A 56 14.69 35.53 -38.61
C SER A 56 13.57 35.31 -37.59
N ASN A 57 13.01 34.10 -37.49
CA ASN A 57 12.00 33.74 -36.50
C ASN A 57 12.60 33.19 -35.19
N GLY A 58 13.93 33.04 -35.13
CA GLY A 58 14.66 32.53 -33.96
C GLY A 58 15.19 31.11 -34.14
N LEU A 59 15.39 30.43 -33.02
CA LEU A 59 15.88 29.05 -32.94
C LEU A 59 14.70 28.08 -32.91
N ASP A 60 14.72 27.05 -33.76
CA ASP A 60 13.77 25.91 -33.72
C ASP A 60 14.48 24.60 -34.09
N TRP A 61 13.79 23.47 -33.94
CA TRP A 61 14.26 22.12 -34.23
C TRP A 61 13.10 21.28 -34.77
N ASP A 62 13.35 20.02 -35.11
CA ASP A 62 12.25 19.06 -35.31
C ASP A 62 11.98 18.30 -34.01
N LYS A 63 13.05 17.84 -33.35
CA LYS A 63 12.95 17.03 -32.15
C LYS A 63 14.19 17.16 -31.27
N VAL A 64 13.99 17.31 -29.97
CA VAL A 64 15.00 17.09 -28.95
C VAL A 64 14.65 15.82 -28.18
N THR A 65 15.63 14.94 -27.98
CA THR A 65 15.52 13.83 -27.04
C THR A 65 16.53 14.01 -25.92
N LEU A 66 16.10 13.88 -24.67
CA LEU A 66 16.99 13.80 -23.53
C LEU A 66 16.82 12.44 -22.86
N SER A 67 17.92 11.85 -22.43
CA SER A 67 17.90 10.64 -21.61
C SER A 67 19.05 10.61 -20.64
N ALA A 68 18.86 9.93 -19.52
CA ALA A 68 19.94 9.54 -18.61
C ALA A 68 19.63 8.16 -18.05
N THR A 69 20.63 7.47 -17.51
CA THR A 69 20.38 6.20 -16.82
C THR A 69 19.70 6.41 -15.47
N GLN A 70 20.11 7.44 -14.73
CA GLN A 70 19.53 7.85 -13.45
C GLN A 70 19.90 9.30 -13.13
N ILE A 71 18.99 10.03 -12.49
CA ILE A 71 19.26 11.32 -11.84
C ILE A 71 18.99 11.17 -10.35
N ALA A 72 20.02 11.32 -9.51
CA ALA A 72 19.87 11.35 -8.07
C ALA A 72 19.51 12.78 -7.60
N LEU A 73 18.44 12.91 -6.82
CA LEU A 73 17.99 14.15 -6.21
C LEU A 73 18.31 14.10 -4.71
N GLY A 74 19.58 14.29 -4.39
CA GLY A 74 20.12 14.12 -3.03
C GLY A 74 20.30 12.65 -2.66
N SER A 75 20.17 12.34 -1.37
CA SER A 75 20.46 10.99 -0.83
C SER A 75 19.28 10.02 -0.86
N TYR A 76 18.06 10.52 -1.08
CA TYR A 76 16.83 9.76 -0.81
C TYR A 76 15.91 9.61 -2.01
N VAL A 77 16.09 10.44 -3.03
CA VAL A 77 15.22 10.47 -4.20
C VAL A 77 16.05 10.20 -5.45
N ASN A 78 15.52 9.37 -6.34
CA ASN A 78 16.08 9.15 -7.66
C ASN A 78 14.97 9.18 -8.72
N ILE A 79 15.37 9.53 -9.94
CA ILE A 79 14.58 9.32 -11.15
C ILE A 79 15.41 8.38 -12.03
N ASN A 80 14.90 7.18 -12.25
CA ASN A 80 15.54 6.15 -13.05
C ASN A 80 15.02 6.25 -14.48
N LYS A 81 15.95 6.10 -15.43
CA LYS A 81 15.70 6.18 -16.87
C LYS A 81 14.83 7.38 -17.26
N PRO A 82 15.15 8.61 -16.80
CA PRO A 82 14.43 9.77 -17.26
C PRO A 82 14.62 9.92 -18.77
N GLU A 83 13.51 10.18 -19.44
CA GLU A 83 13.45 10.44 -20.88
C GLU A 83 12.61 11.68 -21.11
N ALA A 84 13.02 12.51 -22.06
CA ALA A 84 12.24 13.63 -22.52
C ALA A 84 12.26 13.71 -24.04
N VAL A 85 11.12 14.07 -24.61
CA VAL A 85 10.97 14.40 -26.03
C VAL A 85 10.33 15.79 -26.11
N ILE A 86 10.96 16.70 -26.83
CA ILE A 86 10.49 18.06 -27.05
C ILE A 86 10.43 18.26 -28.56
N SER A 87 9.24 18.38 -29.14
CA SER A 87 9.10 18.70 -30.55
C SER A 87 9.43 20.17 -30.83
N GLY A 88 9.61 20.52 -32.10
CA GLY A 88 9.74 21.92 -32.53
C GLY A 88 8.40 22.59 -32.87
N ALA A 89 8.47 23.73 -33.54
CA ALA A 89 7.30 24.56 -33.84
C ALA A 89 6.20 23.84 -34.65
N LYS A 90 6.58 22.90 -35.53
CA LYS A 90 5.62 22.11 -36.35
C LYS A 90 4.61 21.36 -35.49
N ASP A 91 5.05 20.82 -34.34
CA ASP A 91 4.19 20.15 -33.38
C ASP A 91 3.94 21.03 -32.14
N LYS A 92 4.01 22.35 -32.32
CA LYS A 92 3.74 23.37 -31.28
C LYS A 92 4.55 23.19 -30.00
N TYR A 93 5.78 22.68 -30.11
CA TYR A 93 6.65 22.40 -28.96
C TYR A 93 6.05 21.42 -27.94
N ASN A 94 5.13 20.55 -28.39
CA ASN A 94 4.59 19.50 -27.56
C ASN A 94 5.73 18.68 -26.94
N SER A 95 5.66 18.50 -25.63
CA SER A 95 6.73 17.89 -24.86
C SER A 95 6.21 16.75 -23.98
N LYS A 96 7.03 15.73 -23.80
CA LYS A 96 6.75 14.59 -22.94
C LYS A 96 7.99 14.28 -22.11
N PHE A 97 7.83 14.21 -20.80
CA PHE A 97 8.88 13.84 -19.85
C PHE A 97 8.40 12.61 -19.10
N THR A 98 9.22 11.57 -19.02
CA THR A 98 8.89 10.34 -18.32
C THR A 98 10.05 9.86 -17.48
N GLY A 99 9.77 9.22 -16.35
CA GLY A 99 10.78 8.55 -15.56
C GLY A 99 10.17 7.78 -14.40
N ASP A 100 10.88 6.77 -13.93
CA ASP A 100 10.49 6.01 -12.75
C ASP A 100 11.10 6.70 -11.53
N PHE A 101 10.28 7.26 -10.66
CA PHE A 101 10.76 7.85 -9.42
C PHE A 101 10.91 6.78 -8.35
N GLY A 102 11.94 6.93 -7.52
CA GLY A 102 12.17 6.17 -6.31
C GLY A 102 12.45 7.11 -5.15
N VAL A 103 11.83 6.83 -4.00
CA VAL A 103 12.08 7.49 -2.72
C VAL A 103 12.44 6.41 -1.72
N ASN A 104 13.52 6.60 -0.98
CA ASN A 104 13.92 5.73 0.11
C ASN A 104 14.42 6.60 1.26
N LEU A 105 13.65 6.65 2.35
CA LEU A 105 13.89 7.50 3.49
C LEU A 105 14.04 6.67 4.76
N GLY A 106 15.07 7.00 5.54
CA GLY A 106 15.28 6.48 6.89
C GLY A 106 15.73 5.02 6.98
N SER A 107 15.48 4.43 8.14
CA SER A 107 15.87 3.05 8.49
C SER A 107 14.75 2.39 9.28
N SER A 108 14.65 1.06 9.21
CA SER A 108 13.53 0.35 9.83
C SER A 108 13.55 0.38 11.37
N GLU A 109 14.68 0.74 11.98
CA GLU A 109 14.85 0.92 13.42
C GLU A 109 14.06 2.11 13.98
N LEU A 110 13.79 3.14 13.17
CA LEU A 110 12.93 4.27 13.52
C LEU A 110 11.73 4.34 12.57
N VAL A 111 11.97 4.80 11.35
CA VAL A 111 10.98 4.87 10.28
C VAL A 111 11.70 4.65 8.95
N LYS A 112 11.26 3.65 8.19
CA LYS A 112 11.65 3.43 6.79
C LYS A 112 10.43 3.69 5.91
N VAL A 113 10.58 4.51 4.89
CA VAL A 113 9.56 4.76 3.87
C VAL A 113 10.18 4.61 2.49
N ASN A 114 9.62 3.72 1.67
CA ASN A 114 9.96 3.61 0.26
C ASN A 114 8.74 4.00 -0.58
N GLY A 115 8.94 4.89 -1.53
CA GLY A 115 7.97 5.25 -2.55
C GLY A 115 8.52 4.91 -3.92
N SER A 116 7.66 4.48 -4.84
CA SER A 116 8.06 4.28 -6.23
C SER A 116 6.88 4.50 -7.16
N GLY A 117 7.15 4.83 -8.41
CA GLY A 117 6.14 4.84 -9.46
C GLY A 117 6.71 5.46 -10.72
N LYS A 118 5.87 5.55 -11.74
CA LYS A 118 6.21 6.22 -12.99
C LYS A 118 5.48 7.54 -13.10
N LEU A 119 6.23 8.61 -13.35
CA LEU A 119 5.70 9.93 -13.64
C LEU A 119 5.80 10.20 -15.13
N THR A 120 4.71 10.67 -15.73
CA THR A 120 4.72 11.25 -17.08
C THR A 120 4.16 12.66 -17.01
N VAL A 121 4.94 13.64 -17.45
CA VAL A 121 4.51 15.04 -17.60
C VAL A 121 4.39 15.35 -19.08
N LEU A 122 3.27 15.96 -19.48
CA LEU A 122 2.98 16.34 -20.85
C LEU A 122 2.79 17.85 -20.92
N TYR A 123 3.36 18.46 -21.95
CA TYR A 123 2.99 19.79 -22.42
C TYR A 123 2.36 19.62 -23.78
N GLN A 124 1.06 19.91 -23.90
CA GLN A 124 0.31 19.77 -25.14
C GLN A 124 -0.63 20.96 -25.32
N ASP A 125 -0.61 21.57 -26.50
CA ASP A 125 -1.47 22.69 -26.88
C ASP A 125 -1.53 23.81 -25.81
N GLY A 126 -0.37 24.17 -25.27
CA GLY A 126 -0.24 25.26 -24.29
C GLY A 126 -0.53 24.87 -22.84
N LYS A 127 -0.85 23.60 -22.55
CA LYS A 127 -1.24 23.13 -21.22
C LYS A 127 -0.27 22.08 -20.68
N TRP A 128 0.00 22.17 -19.38
CA TRP A 128 0.70 21.13 -18.64
C TRP A 128 -0.29 20.10 -18.09
N GLY A 129 0.05 18.83 -18.22
CA GLY A 129 -0.66 17.71 -17.63
C GLY A 129 0.32 16.71 -17.03
N SER A 130 -0.16 15.86 -16.13
CA SER A 130 0.65 14.77 -15.58
C SER A 130 -0.17 13.51 -15.35
N THR A 131 0.49 12.36 -15.44
CA THR A 131 -0.09 11.07 -15.10
C THR A 131 0.89 10.28 -14.24
N HIS A 132 0.33 9.51 -13.31
CA HIS A 132 1.08 8.64 -12.41
C HIS A 132 0.65 7.20 -12.66
N GLN A 133 1.63 6.30 -12.75
CA GLN A 133 1.38 4.86 -12.95
C GLN A 133 2.13 4.06 -11.90
N ASP A 134 1.53 2.95 -11.46
CA ASP A 134 2.11 1.97 -10.55
C ASP A 134 2.71 2.58 -9.28
N VAL A 135 2.09 3.64 -8.75
CA VAL A 135 2.57 4.30 -7.54
C VAL A 135 2.36 3.39 -6.35
N LYS A 136 3.43 3.17 -5.60
CA LYS A 136 3.49 2.33 -4.42
C LYS A 136 4.15 3.09 -3.28
N LEU A 137 3.72 2.79 -2.06
CA LEU A 137 4.28 3.31 -0.83
C LEU A 137 4.35 2.16 0.18
N ASN A 138 5.53 1.87 0.71
CA ASN A 138 5.70 0.84 1.72
C ASN A 138 6.75 1.24 2.74
N GLY A 139 6.79 0.55 3.86
CA GLY A 139 7.72 0.90 4.91
C GLY A 139 7.55 0.12 6.20
N ALA A 140 8.33 0.54 7.19
CA ALA A 140 8.30 -0.03 8.52
C ALA A 140 8.54 1.06 9.58
N ILE A 141 7.92 0.91 10.74
CA ILE A 141 8.15 1.75 11.93
C ILE A 141 8.68 0.86 13.04
N ALA A 142 9.87 1.21 13.55
CA ALA A 142 10.54 0.58 14.68
C ALA A 142 10.65 -0.96 14.61
N ASN A 143 10.71 -1.55 13.43
CA ASN A 143 10.61 -3.01 13.20
C ASN A 143 9.40 -3.67 13.90
N ILE A 144 8.34 -2.89 14.18
CA ILE A 144 7.12 -3.34 14.86
C ILE A 144 5.97 -3.40 13.86
N LEU A 145 5.82 -2.36 13.04
CA LEU A 145 4.71 -2.19 12.12
C LEU A 145 5.25 -2.07 10.70
N ASN A 146 4.76 -2.92 9.81
CA ASN A 146 4.99 -2.82 8.37
C ASN A 146 3.73 -2.27 7.70
N PHE A 147 3.89 -1.42 6.70
CA PHE A 147 2.77 -0.93 5.89
C PHE A 147 3.12 -1.03 4.40
N ASP A 148 2.09 -1.20 3.59
CA ASP A 148 2.19 -1.28 2.13
C ASP A 148 0.92 -0.70 1.50
N ALA A 149 1.07 0.02 0.40
CA ALA A 149 -0.01 0.53 -0.42
C ALA A 149 0.40 0.51 -1.89
N SER A 150 -0.51 0.12 -2.77
CA SER A 150 -0.26 0.01 -4.21
C SER A 150 -1.36 0.62 -5.05
N ASP A 151 -0.98 0.96 -6.28
CA ASP A 151 -1.83 1.57 -7.30
C ASP A 151 -2.48 2.86 -6.83
N ILE A 152 -1.67 3.69 -6.15
CA ILE A 152 -2.08 5.00 -5.66
C ILE A 152 -2.25 5.92 -6.87
N LYS A 153 -3.40 6.57 -6.98
CA LYS A 153 -3.68 7.53 -8.06
C LYS A 153 -4.27 8.79 -7.48
N TYR A 154 -3.87 9.92 -8.06
CA TYR A 154 -4.48 11.21 -7.80
C TYR A 154 -5.14 11.71 -9.08
N ASP A 155 -6.44 11.93 -8.99
CA ASP A 155 -7.24 12.60 -10.00
C ASP A 155 -7.25 14.09 -9.69
N HIS A 156 -6.52 14.86 -10.51
CA HIS A 156 -6.37 16.29 -10.37
C HIS A 156 -7.67 17.06 -10.66
N GLU A 157 -8.53 16.55 -11.54
CA GLU A 157 -9.77 17.24 -11.93
C GLU A 157 -10.79 17.19 -10.78
N ASN A 158 -10.89 16.03 -10.14
CA ASN A 158 -11.86 15.78 -9.07
C ASN A 158 -11.27 15.88 -7.65
N THR A 159 -9.98 16.20 -7.52
CA THR A 159 -9.26 16.23 -6.22
C THR A 159 -9.46 14.93 -5.42
N LYS A 160 -9.27 13.79 -6.09
CA LYS A 160 -9.56 12.47 -5.52
C LYS A 160 -8.32 11.60 -5.48
N VAL A 161 -8.06 10.99 -4.33
CA VAL A 161 -7.06 9.92 -4.19
C VAL A 161 -7.77 8.58 -4.26
N SER A 162 -7.19 7.62 -4.97
CA SER A 162 -7.60 6.21 -4.93
C SER A 162 -6.40 5.33 -4.63
N ILE A 163 -6.62 4.27 -3.84
CA ILE A 163 -5.62 3.29 -3.44
C ILE A 163 -6.27 1.93 -3.63
N ALA A 164 -5.79 1.13 -4.59
CA ALA A 164 -6.43 -0.16 -4.88
C ALA A 164 -6.26 -1.14 -3.72
N LYS A 165 -5.07 -1.17 -3.12
CA LYS A 165 -4.76 -2.05 -1.99
C LYS A 165 -3.88 -1.32 -0.99
N ALA A 166 -4.20 -1.46 0.29
CA ALA A 166 -3.34 -1.05 1.38
C ALA A 166 -3.33 -2.12 2.48
N SER A 167 -2.25 -2.20 3.24
CA SER A 167 -2.17 -3.09 4.38
C SER A 167 -1.25 -2.58 5.48
N ILE A 168 -1.53 -3.03 6.69
CA ILE A 168 -0.68 -2.89 7.86
C ILE A 168 -0.50 -4.29 8.44
N THR A 169 0.73 -4.64 8.83
CA THR A 169 1.04 -5.89 9.53
C THR A 169 1.88 -5.60 10.77
N ILE A 170 1.56 -6.24 11.88
CA ILE A 170 2.33 -6.18 13.13
C ILE A 170 2.79 -7.61 13.43
N PRO A 171 3.99 -8.03 12.97
CA PRO A 171 4.45 -9.41 13.12
C PRO A 171 4.51 -9.87 14.58
N LYS A 172 4.96 -8.98 15.47
CA LYS A 172 5.05 -9.26 16.92
C LYS A 172 3.70 -9.37 17.63
N LEU A 173 2.59 -9.06 16.95
CA LEU A 173 1.23 -9.23 17.45
C LEU A 173 0.56 -10.41 16.73
N ASN A 174 1.23 -11.57 16.73
CA ASN A 174 0.74 -12.81 16.10
C ASN A 174 0.31 -12.61 14.64
N ASP A 175 1.14 -11.86 13.90
CA ASP A 175 0.91 -11.46 12.51
C ASP A 175 -0.44 -10.75 12.29
N ALA A 176 -0.87 -9.93 13.25
CA ALA A 176 -2.05 -9.10 13.11
C ALA A 176 -1.93 -8.25 11.85
N LYS A 177 -2.91 -8.40 10.96
CA LYS A 177 -2.93 -7.79 9.64
C LYS A 177 -4.27 -7.11 9.40
N ALA A 178 -4.20 -5.87 8.94
CA ALA A 178 -5.34 -5.15 8.37
C ALA A 178 -5.08 -4.92 6.88
N THR A 179 -6.08 -5.16 6.04
CA THR A 179 -6.04 -4.85 4.61
C THR A 179 -7.23 -4.00 4.22
N VAL A 180 -7.03 -3.09 3.28
CA VAL A 180 -8.07 -2.24 2.71
C VAL A 180 -8.06 -2.40 1.19
N GLU A 181 -9.25 -2.57 0.61
CA GLU A 181 -9.48 -2.66 -0.82
C GLU A 181 -10.22 -1.41 -1.31
N ASN A 182 -9.71 -0.82 -2.41
CA ASN A 182 -10.29 0.33 -3.11
C ASN A 182 -10.62 1.53 -2.20
N ALA A 183 -9.65 1.92 -1.37
CA ALA A 183 -9.78 3.13 -0.57
C ALA A 183 -9.83 4.37 -1.47
N ARG A 184 -10.65 5.34 -1.10
CA ARG A 184 -10.88 6.60 -1.80
C ARG A 184 -10.93 7.74 -0.81
N ILE A 185 -10.30 8.86 -1.16
CA ILE A 185 -10.33 10.10 -0.40
C ILE A 185 -10.79 11.20 -1.35
N ASP A 186 -11.90 11.84 -1.03
CA ASP A 186 -12.47 12.96 -1.79
C ASP A 186 -13.16 13.97 -0.87
N SER A 187 -13.96 14.86 -1.43
CA SER A 187 -14.70 15.89 -0.68
C SER A 187 -15.67 15.33 0.38
N ASN A 188 -16.08 14.06 0.27
CA ASN A 188 -16.95 13.40 1.24
C ASN A 188 -16.16 12.71 2.37
N GLY A 189 -14.82 12.73 2.32
CA GLY A 189 -13.93 12.11 3.29
C GLY A 189 -13.28 10.83 2.78
N LEU A 190 -12.98 9.92 3.71
CA LEU A 190 -12.36 8.61 3.45
C LEU A 190 -13.43 7.52 3.38
N ASP A 191 -13.37 6.69 2.35
CA ASP A 191 -14.24 5.52 2.18
C ASP A 191 -13.47 4.39 1.48
N TRP A 192 -14.01 3.18 1.44
CA TRP A 192 -13.38 1.98 0.89
C TRP A 192 -14.43 1.02 0.33
N ASP A 193 -14.00 -0.11 -0.23
CA ASP A 193 -14.95 -1.19 -0.55
C ASP A 193 -14.99 -2.21 0.57
N LYS A 194 -13.81 -2.61 1.06
CA LYS A 194 -13.68 -3.62 2.11
C LYS A 194 -12.43 -3.39 2.94
N VAL A 195 -12.58 -3.48 4.26
CA VAL A 195 -11.50 -3.66 5.21
C VAL A 195 -11.57 -5.07 5.76
N THR A 196 -10.43 -5.75 5.88
CA THR A 196 -10.31 -7.03 6.56
C THR A 196 -9.27 -6.93 7.66
N LEU A 197 -9.59 -7.42 8.84
CA LEU A 197 -8.67 -7.56 9.96
C LEU A 197 -8.53 -9.04 10.28
N SER A 198 -7.32 -9.48 10.57
CA SER A 198 -7.06 -10.86 10.96
C SER A 198 -5.85 -10.94 11.88
N ALA A 199 -5.82 -11.94 12.75
CA ALA A 199 -4.64 -12.33 13.50
C ALA A 199 -4.67 -13.83 13.77
N THR A 200 -3.54 -14.44 14.09
CA THR A 200 -3.52 -15.87 14.48
C THR A 200 -4.23 -16.07 15.82
N GLN A 201 -3.95 -15.18 16.78
CA GLN A 201 -4.52 -15.19 18.12
C GLN A 201 -4.38 -13.81 18.76
N ILE A 202 -5.37 -13.41 19.55
CA ILE A 202 -5.27 -12.27 20.47
C ILE A 202 -5.48 -12.82 21.88
N ALA A 203 -4.53 -12.58 22.79
CA ALA A 203 -4.58 -13.08 24.15
C ALA A 203 -4.59 -11.93 25.17
N LEU A 204 -5.43 -12.05 26.19
CA LEU A 204 -5.40 -11.22 27.38
C LEU A 204 -4.77 -12.03 28.52
N GLY A 205 -3.43 -11.97 28.60
CA GLY A 205 -2.64 -12.78 29.51
C GLY A 205 -2.81 -14.29 29.24
N SER A 206 -2.81 -15.09 30.31
CA SER A 206 -3.02 -16.55 30.25
C SER A 206 -4.49 -16.98 30.33
N TYR A 207 -5.42 -16.02 30.48
CA TYR A 207 -6.79 -16.31 30.90
C TYR A 207 -7.80 -16.30 29.77
N VAL A 208 -7.65 -15.39 28.81
CA VAL A 208 -8.59 -15.25 27.70
C VAL A 208 -7.81 -15.23 26.40
N ASN A 209 -8.26 -16.03 25.44
CA ASN A 209 -7.77 -15.98 24.07
C ASN A 209 -8.93 -15.87 23.08
N ILE A 210 -8.67 -15.20 21.97
CA ILE A 210 -9.50 -15.24 20.78
C ILE A 210 -8.59 -15.78 19.68
N ASN A 211 -8.88 -16.99 19.22
CA ASN A 211 -8.15 -17.65 18.16
C ASN A 211 -8.76 -17.27 16.82
N LYS A 212 -7.89 -17.04 15.83
CA LYS A 212 -8.25 -16.66 14.46
C LYS A 212 -9.31 -15.55 14.39
N PRO A 213 -9.17 -14.44 15.15
CA PRO A 213 -10.08 -13.33 15.02
C PRO A 213 -10.04 -12.82 13.59
N GLU A 214 -11.20 -12.62 13.00
CA GLU A 214 -11.40 -12.04 11.69
C GLU A 214 -12.47 -10.96 11.79
N ALA A 215 -12.23 -9.82 11.15
CA ALA A 215 -13.25 -8.80 10.96
C ALA A 215 -13.32 -8.39 9.49
N VAL A 216 -14.52 -8.17 9.00
CA VAL A 216 -14.78 -7.57 7.69
C VAL A 216 -15.67 -6.36 7.89
N ILE A 217 -15.27 -5.23 7.32
CA ILE A 217 -16.00 -3.96 7.39
C ILE A 217 -16.17 -3.47 5.95
N SER A 218 -17.40 -3.41 5.47
CA SER A 218 -17.69 -2.84 4.15
C SER A 218 -17.57 -1.30 4.18
N GLY A 219 -17.52 -0.68 3.01
CA GLY A 219 -17.61 0.78 2.90
C GLY A 219 -19.02 1.34 2.87
N ALA A 220 -19.14 2.61 2.46
CA ALA A 220 -20.40 3.35 2.47
C ALA A 220 -21.51 2.71 1.62
N LYS A 221 -21.15 2.04 0.51
CA LYS A 221 -22.12 1.35 -0.38
C LYS A 221 -22.97 0.33 0.38
N ASP A 222 -22.37 -0.35 1.35
CA ASP A 222 -23.05 -1.32 2.21
C ASP A 222 -23.25 -0.76 3.63
N LYS A 223 -23.32 0.57 3.77
CA LYS A 223 -23.56 1.30 5.03
C LYS A 223 -22.63 0.91 6.18
N TYR A 224 -21.37 0.58 5.85
CA TYR A 224 -20.38 0.14 6.83
C TYR A 224 -20.79 -1.11 7.61
N ASN A 225 -21.61 -1.98 7.00
CA ASN A 225 -21.95 -3.27 7.57
C ASN A 225 -20.67 -4.02 7.94
N SER A 226 -20.65 -4.54 9.17
CA SER A 226 -19.46 -5.14 9.76
C SER A 226 -19.76 -6.51 10.34
N LYS A 227 -18.79 -7.40 10.24
CA LYS A 227 -18.82 -8.73 10.85
C LYS A 227 -17.50 -8.98 11.54
N PHE A 228 -17.55 -9.34 12.81
CA PHE A 228 -16.41 -9.84 13.57
C PHE A 228 -16.68 -11.28 13.97
N THR A 229 -15.69 -12.16 13.83
CA THR A 229 -15.76 -13.54 14.27
C THR A 229 -14.49 -13.97 14.96
N GLY A 230 -14.60 -14.85 15.94
CA GLY A 230 -13.44 -15.50 16.54
C GLY A 230 -13.85 -16.60 17.50
N ASP A 231 -12.94 -17.56 17.68
CA ASP A 231 -13.12 -18.63 18.64
C ASP A 231 -12.56 -18.15 19.98
N PHE A 232 -13.43 -17.92 20.97
CA PHE A 232 -13.00 -17.51 22.29
C PHE A 232 -12.68 -18.73 23.16
N GLY A 233 -11.66 -18.57 24.00
CA GLY A 233 -11.30 -19.49 25.06
C GLY A 233 -11.08 -18.70 26.35
N VAL A 234 -11.63 -19.21 27.45
CA VAL A 234 -11.43 -18.69 28.81
C VAL A 234 -10.88 -19.84 29.64
N ASN A 235 -9.82 -19.61 30.40
CA ASN A 235 -9.27 -20.55 31.36
C ASN A 235 -8.90 -19.77 32.63
N LEU A 236 -9.69 -19.95 33.68
CA LEU A 236 -9.55 -19.21 34.94
C LEU A 236 -9.24 -20.16 36.09
N GLY A 237 -8.29 -19.75 36.92
CA GLY A 237 -7.94 -20.40 38.18
C GLY A 237 -7.11 -21.68 38.05
N SER A 238 -7.15 -22.51 39.08
CA SER A 238 -6.37 -23.76 39.20
C SER A 238 -7.25 -24.87 39.77
N SER A 239 -6.94 -26.12 39.40
CA SER A 239 -7.73 -27.28 39.85
C SER A 239 -7.66 -27.52 41.36
N GLU A 240 -6.67 -26.95 42.05
CA GLU A 240 -6.52 -27.02 43.51
C GLU A 240 -7.60 -26.26 44.27
N LEU A 241 -8.19 -25.22 43.68
CA LEU A 241 -9.28 -24.45 44.29
C LEU A 241 -10.50 -24.40 43.37
N VAL A 242 -10.40 -23.67 42.26
CA VAL A 242 -11.45 -23.57 41.23
C VAL A 242 -10.77 -23.40 39.88
N LYS A 243 -11.05 -24.30 38.93
CA LYS A 243 -10.69 -24.17 37.52
C LYS A 243 -11.95 -24.07 36.69
N VAL A 244 -12.03 -23.09 35.80
CA VAL A 244 -13.13 -22.92 34.85
C VAL A 244 -12.55 -22.74 33.45
N ASN A 245 -12.95 -23.60 32.52
CA ASN A 245 -12.68 -23.44 31.11
C ASN A 245 -13.97 -23.15 30.35
N GLY A 246 -13.99 -22.08 29.58
CA GLY A 246 -15.05 -21.76 28.64
C GLY A 246 -14.51 -21.74 27.22
N SER A 247 -15.31 -22.15 26.25
CA SER A 247 -14.96 -21.99 24.84
C SER A 247 -16.20 -21.79 24.00
N GLY A 248 -16.04 -21.17 22.84
CA GLY A 248 -17.10 -21.10 21.83
C GLY A 248 -16.69 -20.20 20.69
N LYS A 249 -17.60 -20.02 19.74
CA LYS A 249 -17.42 -19.07 18.64
C LYS A 249 -18.36 -17.90 18.84
N LEU A 250 -17.80 -16.69 18.78
CA LEU A 250 -18.55 -15.44 18.80
C LEU A 250 -18.59 -14.87 17.39
N THR A 251 -19.79 -14.48 16.94
CA THR A 251 -19.96 -13.61 15.78
C THR A 251 -20.68 -12.35 16.23
N VAL A 252 -20.10 -11.18 15.97
CA VAL A 252 -20.73 -9.87 16.17
C VAL A 252 -21.03 -9.26 14.80
N LEU A 253 -22.23 -8.75 14.62
CA LEU A 253 -22.68 -8.11 13.40
C LEU A 253 -23.09 -6.67 13.71
N TYR A 254 -22.72 -5.76 12.80
CA TYR A 254 -23.32 -4.44 12.70
C TYR A 254 -23.98 -4.35 11.34
N GLN A 255 -25.31 -4.25 11.32
CA GLN A 255 -26.11 -4.22 10.10
C GLN A 255 -27.19 -3.16 10.22
N ASP A 256 -27.29 -2.27 9.23
CA ASP A 256 -28.32 -1.23 9.14
C ASP A 256 -28.48 -0.41 10.45
N GLY A 257 -27.36 -0.06 11.09
CA GLY A 257 -27.37 0.75 12.32
C GLY A 257 -27.58 -0.05 13.61
N LYS A 258 -27.66 -1.38 13.55
CA LYS A 258 -27.94 -2.23 14.72
C LYS A 258 -26.82 -3.21 14.98
N TRP A 259 -26.49 -3.38 16.26
CA TRP A 259 -25.57 -4.41 16.73
C TRP A 259 -26.34 -5.70 17.04
N GLY A 260 -25.76 -6.83 16.65
CA GLY A 260 -26.23 -8.16 16.99
C GLY A 260 -25.05 -9.08 17.29
N SER A 261 -25.32 -10.17 17.99
CA SER A 261 -24.31 -11.20 18.20
C SER A 261 -24.93 -12.60 18.20
N THR A 262 -24.14 -13.58 17.78
CA THR A 262 -24.50 -15.00 17.89
C THR A 262 -23.34 -15.76 18.53
N HIS A 263 -23.70 -16.75 19.33
CA HIS A 263 -22.78 -17.65 19.99
C HIS A 263 -23.02 -19.06 19.48
N GLN A 264 -21.95 -19.76 19.10
CA GLN A 264 -22.00 -21.14 18.60
C GLN A 264 -21.06 -22.02 19.41
N ASP A 265 -21.44 -23.29 19.58
CA ASP A 265 -20.65 -24.34 20.23
C ASP A 265 -20.11 -23.94 21.61
N VAL A 266 -20.89 -23.15 22.36
CA VAL A 266 -20.48 -22.67 23.67
C VAL A 266 -20.45 -23.83 24.65
N LYS A 267 -19.29 -24.01 25.29
CA LYS A 267 -19.02 -25.01 26.30
C LYS A 267 -18.43 -24.35 27.54
N LEU A 268 -18.73 -24.92 28.70
CA LEU A 268 -18.19 -24.53 29.98
C LEU A 268 -17.92 -25.79 30.79
N ASN A 269 -16.69 -25.98 31.24
CA ASN A 269 -16.35 -27.06 32.16
C ASN A 269 -15.43 -26.55 33.26
N GLY A 270 -15.26 -27.35 34.30
CA GLY A 270 -14.38 -26.98 35.38
C GLY A 270 -14.36 -27.97 36.53
N THR A 271 -13.57 -27.60 37.53
CA THR A 271 -13.33 -28.39 38.73
C THR A 271 -13.30 -27.48 39.94
N VAL A 272 -13.84 -27.93 41.06
CA VAL A 272 -13.68 -27.32 42.37
C VAL A 272 -12.88 -28.28 43.26
N ALA A 273 -11.70 -27.83 43.69
CA ALA A 273 -10.79 -28.52 44.61
C ALA A 273 -10.50 -30.00 44.29
N ASN A 274 -10.51 -30.39 43.01
CA ASN A 274 -10.46 -31.79 42.55
C ASN A 274 -11.53 -32.72 43.16
N ILE A 275 -12.57 -32.16 43.78
CA ILE A 275 -13.66 -32.91 44.43
C ILE A 275 -14.87 -33.00 43.51
N LEU A 276 -15.14 -31.94 42.76
CA LEU A 276 -16.31 -31.83 41.90
C LEU A 276 -15.88 -31.36 40.52
N ASN A 277 -16.30 -32.07 39.48
CA ASN A 277 -16.19 -31.67 38.09
C ASN A 277 -17.57 -31.30 37.56
N PHE A 278 -17.64 -30.28 36.71
CA PHE A 278 -18.85 -29.92 35.99
C PHE A 278 -18.55 -29.72 34.51
N ASP A 279 -19.53 -30.03 33.66
CA ASP A 279 -19.46 -29.84 32.22
C ASP A 279 -20.83 -29.39 31.72
N ALA A 280 -20.86 -28.40 30.84
CA ALA A 280 -22.03 -27.93 30.14
C ALA A 280 -21.69 -27.62 28.67
N SER A 281 -22.56 -28.02 27.76
CA SER A 281 -22.42 -27.74 26.32
C SER A 281 -23.73 -27.26 25.71
N ASP A 282 -23.60 -26.73 24.49
CA ASP A 282 -24.72 -26.18 23.72
C ASP A 282 -25.43 -25.03 24.49
N ILE A 283 -24.63 -24.22 25.18
CA ILE A 283 -25.10 -23.06 25.94
C ILE A 283 -25.52 -21.98 24.95
N LYS A 284 -26.73 -21.45 25.07
CA LYS A 284 -27.24 -20.36 24.24
C LYS A 284 -27.81 -19.25 25.12
N TYR A 285 -27.51 -18.02 24.75
CA TYR A 285 -28.13 -16.83 25.33
C TYR A 285 -29.06 -16.18 24.32
N ASP A 286 -30.33 -16.08 24.68
CA ASP A 286 -31.35 -15.34 23.97
C ASP A 286 -31.34 -13.90 24.51
N HIS A 287 -30.82 -12.98 23.70
CA HIS A 287 -30.71 -11.57 24.05
C HIS A 287 -32.07 -10.86 24.14
N GLU A 288 -33.08 -11.30 23.39
CA GLU A 288 -34.40 -10.65 23.36
C GLU A 288 -35.19 -10.97 24.64
N ASN A 289 -35.12 -12.23 25.08
CA ASN A 289 -35.85 -12.70 26.25
C ASN A 289 -35.00 -12.79 27.54
N THR A 290 -33.73 -12.39 27.48
CA THR A 290 -32.77 -12.47 28.61
C THR A 290 -32.71 -13.89 29.20
N LYS A 291 -32.68 -14.91 28.34
CA LYS A 291 -32.79 -16.32 28.73
C LYS A 291 -31.54 -17.11 28.36
N ILE A 292 -31.05 -17.92 29.31
CA ILE A 292 -30.01 -18.91 29.05
C ILE A 292 -30.66 -20.28 28.88
N SER A 293 -30.18 -21.05 27.90
CA SER A 293 -30.50 -22.46 27.73
C SER A 293 -29.22 -23.30 27.68
N ILE A 294 -29.25 -24.47 28.29
CA ILE A 294 -28.14 -25.42 28.33
C ILE A 294 -28.73 -26.77 27.93
N ALA A 295 -28.28 -27.34 26.80
CA ALA A 295 -28.87 -28.59 26.31
C ALA A 295 -28.30 -29.81 27.06
N LYS A 296 -27.03 -29.74 27.45
CA LYS A 296 -26.33 -30.81 28.16
C LYS A 296 -25.57 -30.23 29.33
N ALA A 297 -25.79 -30.79 30.51
CA ALA A 297 -25.04 -30.46 31.71
C ALA A 297 -24.80 -31.73 32.54
N SER A 298 -23.65 -31.82 33.18
CA SER A 298 -23.31 -32.92 34.08
C SER A 298 -22.45 -32.43 35.24
N ILE A 299 -22.55 -33.14 36.36
CA ILE A 299 -21.71 -32.97 37.54
C ILE A 299 -21.19 -34.35 37.93
N THR A 300 -19.89 -34.46 38.20
CA THR A 300 -19.24 -35.70 38.64
C THR A 300 -18.44 -35.45 39.90
N ILE A 301 -18.49 -36.38 40.85
CA ILE A 301 -17.64 -36.40 42.05
C ILE A 301 -16.68 -37.59 41.91
N PRO A 302 -15.43 -37.37 41.47
CA PRO A 302 -14.53 -38.47 41.12
C PRO A 302 -14.32 -39.48 42.26
N LYS A 303 -14.18 -38.99 43.51
CA LYS A 303 -13.95 -39.82 44.71
C LYS A 303 -15.11 -40.77 45.07
N LEU A 304 -16.31 -40.59 44.52
CA LEU A 304 -17.46 -41.49 44.76
C LEU A 304 -17.61 -42.58 43.69
N ASN A 305 -17.02 -42.42 42.50
CA ASN A 305 -17.10 -43.41 41.43
C ASN A 305 -16.13 -44.59 41.63
N ASP A 306 -14.97 -44.35 42.25
CA ASP A 306 -14.02 -45.43 42.60
C ASP A 306 -14.57 -46.38 43.68
N ALA A 307 -15.49 -45.90 44.52
CA ALA A 307 -16.14 -46.72 45.54
C ALA A 307 -17.21 -47.67 44.99
N LYS A 308 -17.67 -47.47 43.74
CA LYS A 308 -18.67 -48.33 43.08
C LYS A 308 -18.04 -49.41 42.19
N SER A 309 -16.78 -49.28 41.77
CA SER A 309 -16.07 -50.30 40.98
C SER A 309 -15.40 -51.38 41.83
N GLN A 310 -15.42 -51.24 43.16
CA GLN A 310 -14.88 -52.20 44.13
C GLN A 310 -15.96 -52.97 44.92
N ARG A 311 -17.21 -53.00 44.44
CA ARG A 311 -18.29 -53.81 45.01
C ARG A 311 -18.80 -54.83 44.01
#